data_AF-A0A7C2FVT6-F1
#
_entry.id   AF-A0A7C2FVT6-F1
#
_cell.length_a   1.000
_cell.length_b   1.000
_cell.length_c   1.000
_cell.angle_alpha   90.00
_cell.angle_beta   90.00
_cell.angle_gamma   90.00
#
_symmetry.space_group_name_H-M   'P 1'
#
loop_
_entity.id
_entity.type
_entity.pdbx_description
1 polymer ?
#
loop_
_entity_poly.entity_id
_entity_poly.type
_entity_poly.pdbx_seq_one_letter_code
_entity_poly.pdbx_strand_id
1 'polypeptide(L)'
;MDLLKKEYTGVTYISGPLLFVENAKDLSYGAIVDIRDGTGRVRGGQVIEVSEEYAVIQVFEETTGLDLATTTVSLVEDVARL
;
A
#
# COMPACT_ATOMS: atom_id res chain seq x y z
N MET A 1 12.20 8.84 -15.81
CA MET A 1 10.75 9.10 -15.79
C MET A 1 10.09 7.75 -15.73
N ASP A 2 9.62 7.35 -14.55
CA ASP A 2 9.13 5.99 -14.33
C ASP A 2 7.69 5.93 -14.82
N LEU A 3 7.50 5.49 -16.06
CA LEU A 3 6.33 5.88 -16.84
C LEU A 3 5.07 5.05 -16.56
N LEU A 4 5.14 3.94 -15.80
CA LEU A 4 3.96 3.11 -15.50
C LEU A 4 4.13 2.35 -14.16
N LYS A 5 4.18 3.06 -13.02
CA LYS A 5 4.00 2.42 -11.71
C LYS A 5 2.50 2.23 -11.47
N LYS A 6 2.04 1.01 -11.23
CA LYS A 6 0.63 0.75 -10.91
C LYS A 6 0.32 1.38 -9.55
N GLU A 7 -0.68 2.26 -9.53
CA GLU A 7 -1.20 2.87 -8.30
C GLU A 7 -2.53 2.22 -7.91
N TYR A 8 -2.65 1.87 -6.63
CA TYR A 8 -3.87 1.35 -6.03
C TYR A 8 -4.51 2.47 -5.20
N THR A 9 -5.73 2.85 -5.55
CA THR A 9 -6.52 3.90 -4.87
C THR A 9 -7.63 3.32 -3.98
N GLY A 10 -7.76 1.99 -3.92
CA GLY A 10 -8.85 1.27 -3.26
C GLY A 10 -8.68 1.14 -1.74
N VAL A 11 -8.23 2.19 -1.05
CA VAL A 11 -8.08 2.13 0.41
C VAL A 11 -9.45 2.11 1.07
N THR A 12 -9.75 1.06 1.84
CA THR A 12 -11.08 0.88 2.45
C THR A 12 -11.08 0.98 3.96
N TYR A 13 -9.94 0.74 4.61
CA TYR A 13 -9.84 0.81 6.06
C TYR A 13 -8.42 1.13 6.53
N ILE A 14 -8.33 1.91 7.61
CA ILE A 14 -7.09 2.30 8.27
C ILE A 14 -7.27 2.06 9.77
N SER A 15 -6.39 1.26 10.38
CA SER A 15 -6.44 1.01 11.83
C SER A 15 -5.06 0.79 12.41
N GLY A 16 -4.67 1.66 13.34
CA GLY A 16 -3.31 1.68 13.88
C GLY A 16 -2.29 1.78 12.74
N PRO A 17 -1.35 0.83 12.61
CA PRO A 17 -0.37 0.79 11.53
C PRO A 17 -0.86 0.06 10.27
N LEU A 18 -2.12 -0.38 10.20
CA LEU A 18 -2.62 -1.23 9.12
C LEU A 18 -3.47 -0.44 8.11
N LEU A 19 -3.22 -0.71 6.83
CA LEU A 19 -3.90 -0.16 5.67
C LEU A 19 -4.50 -1.31 4.85
N PHE A 20 -5.80 -1.25 4.57
CA PHE A 20 -6.51 -2.25 3.78
C PHE A 20 -6.80 -1.69 2.39
N VAL A 21 -6.42 -2.43 1.36
CA VAL A 21 -6.52 -1.99 -0.03
C VAL A 21 -7.20 -3.05 -0.87
N GLU A 22 -8.34 -2.70 -1.46
CA GLU A 22 -9.06 -3.54 -2.42
C GLU A 22 -8.40 -3.54 -3.80
N ASN A 23 -8.71 -4.57 -4.59
CA ASN A 23 -8.22 -4.73 -5.97
C ASN A 23 -6.68 -4.75 -6.07
N ALA A 24 -6.00 -5.15 -4.99
CA ALA A 24 -4.54 -5.20 -4.86
C ALA A 24 -3.98 -6.64 -4.80
N LYS A 25 -4.72 -7.60 -5.36
CA LYS A 25 -4.37 -9.04 -5.35
C LYS A 25 -3.07 -9.41 -6.06
N ASP A 26 -2.54 -8.53 -6.90
CA ASP A 26 -1.27 -8.70 -7.59
C ASP A 26 -0.06 -8.21 -6.78
N LEU A 27 -0.30 -7.66 -5.57
CA LEU A 27 0.77 -7.49 -4.60
C LEU A 27 1.18 -8.83 -4.01
N SER A 28 2.48 -9.07 -3.95
CA SER A 28 3.05 -10.26 -3.31
C SER A 28 3.10 -10.09 -1.78
N TYR A 29 2.87 -11.17 -1.02
CA TYR A 29 3.19 -11.17 0.41
C TYR A 29 4.65 -10.79 0.64
N GLY A 30 4.89 -9.87 1.59
CA GLY A 30 6.22 -9.37 1.92
C GLY A 30 6.73 -8.26 0.99
N ALA A 31 6.02 -7.94 -0.10
CA ALA A 31 6.39 -6.85 -1.01
C ALA A 31 6.47 -5.50 -0.30
N ILE A 32 7.40 -4.67 -0.76
CA ILE A 32 7.58 -3.31 -0.27
C ILE A 32 6.80 -2.35 -1.15
N VAL A 33 6.06 -1.45 -0.50
CA VAL A 33 5.20 -0.48 -1.17
C VAL A 33 5.48 0.94 -0.68
N ASP A 34 5.22 1.90 -1.56
CA ASP A 34 5.12 3.32 -1.23
C ASP A 34 3.65 3.65 -0.99
N ILE A 35 3.38 4.45 0.04
CA ILE A 35 2.05 4.93 0.40
C ILE A 35 2.09 6.46 0.36
N ARG A 36 1.37 7.06 -0.57
CA ARG A 36 1.33 8.52 -0.76
C ARG A 36 -0.02 9.07 -0.30
N ASP A 37 0.00 10.08 0.56
CA ASP A 37 -1.22 10.80 0.98
C ASP A 37 -1.60 11.95 0.03
N GLY A 38 -2.75 12.57 0.26
CA GLY A 38 -3.24 13.70 -0.54
C GLY A 38 -2.37 14.95 -0.50
N THR A 39 -1.39 15.04 0.41
CA THR A 39 -0.39 16.14 0.42
C THR A 39 0.85 15.82 -0.41
N GLY A 40 0.98 14.58 -0.88
CA GLY A 40 2.13 14.07 -1.60
C GLY A 40 3.23 13.50 -0.71
N ARG A 41 3.05 13.45 0.62
CA ARG A 41 4.00 12.81 1.53
C ARG A 41 3.95 11.30 1.31
N VAL A 42 5.13 10.70 1.17
CA VAL A 42 5.32 9.26 0.93
C VAL A 42 5.81 8.59 2.22
N ARG A 43 5.27 7.40 2.49
CA ARG A 43 5.62 6.49 3.59
C ARG A 43 5.92 5.12 3.02
N GLY A 44 6.75 4.34 3.72
CA GLY A 44 7.01 2.95 3.37
C GLY A 44 6.01 2.00 4.02
N GLY A 45 5.76 0.86 3.38
CA GLY A 45 5.02 -0.22 3.99
C GLY A 45 5.39 -1.58 3.44
N GLN A 46 4.91 -2.61 4.13
CA GLN A 46 5.05 -4.00 3.73
C GLN A 46 3.69 -4.68 3.63
N VAL A 47 3.49 -5.44 2.57
CA VAL A 47 2.33 -6.32 2.43
C VAL A 47 2.46 -7.49 3.40
N ILE A 48 1.52 -7.61 4.34
CA ILE A 48 1.53 -8.66 5.38
C ILE A 48 0.38 -9.68 5.22
N GLU A 49 -0.58 -9.40 4.35
CA GLU A 49 -1.65 -10.34 4.00
C GLU A 49 -2.15 -10.02 2.59
N VAL A 50 -2.49 -11.06 1.82
CA VAL A 50 -3.08 -10.95 0.49
C VAL A 50 -4.20 -11.96 0.37
N SER A 51 -5.37 -11.50 -0.05
CA SER A 51 -6.53 -12.32 -0.39
C SER A 51 -7.03 -11.99 -1.81
N GLU A 52 -8.10 -12.65 -2.26
CA GLU A 52 -8.74 -12.30 -3.53
C GLU A 52 -9.39 -10.91 -3.51
N GLU A 53 -9.80 -10.44 -2.33
CA GLU A 53 -10.58 -9.22 -2.15
C GLU A 53 -9.70 -8.02 -1.78
N TYR A 54 -8.74 -8.21 -0.87
CA TYR A 54 -7.91 -7.15 -0.31
C TYR A 54 -6.47 -7.59 -0.04
N ALA A 55 -5.58 -6.59 0.02
CA ALA A 55 -4.26 -6.69 0.62
C ALA A 55 -4.21 -5.88 1.92
N VAL A 56 -3.51 -6.39 2.93
CA VAL A 56 -3.22 -5.67 4.17
C VAL A 56 -1.76 -5.24 4.16
N ILE A 57 -1.54 -3.95 4.35
CA ILE A 57 -0.22 -3.32 4.37
C ILE A 57 0.04 -2.79 5.77
N GLN A 58 1.18 -3.13 6.34
CA GLN A 58 1.71 -2.50 7.53
C GLN A 58 2.54 -1.28 7.13
N VAL A 59 2.14 -0.10 7.60
CA VAL A 59 2.89 1.15 7.41
C VAL A 59 4.06 1.18 8.38
N PHE A 60 5.25 1.54 7.90
CA PHE A 60 6.45 1.63 8.75
C PHE A 60 6.43 2.88 9.63
N GLU A 61 5.94 3.99 9.11
CA GLU A 61 5.75 5.25 9.82
C GLU A 61 4.31 5.42 10.37
N GLU A 62 4.04 6.60 10.95
CA GLU A 62 2.71 6.98 11.42
C GLU A 62 1.68 7.04 10.28
N THR A 63 0.44 6.64 10.56
CA THR A 63 -0.68 6.70 9.61
C THR A 63 -1.42 8.04 9.61
N THR A 64 -0.95 9.02 10.38
CA THR A 64 -1.52 10.37 10.43
C THR A 64 -1.47 11.03 9.06
N GLY A 65 -2.63 11.50 8.58
CA GLY A 65 -2.79 12.14 7.27
C GLY A 65 -3.15 11.18 6.14
N LEU A 66 -3.15 9.86 6.37
CA LEU A 66 -3.74 8.90 5.43
C LEU A 66 -5.26 8.97 5.52
N ASP A 67 -5.93 8.95 4.37
CA ASP A 67 -7.39 8.85 4.24
C ASP A 67 -7.80 7.91 3.11
N LEU A 68 -9.08 7.52 3.07
CA LEU A 68 -9.59 6.53 2.12
C LEU A 68 -9.70 7.07 0.67
N ALA A 69 -9.78 8.38 0.49
CA ALA A 69 -10.11 9.02 -0.78
C ALA A 69 -8.87 9.44 -1.58
N THR A 70 -7.81 9.84 -0.90
CA THR A 70 -6.63 10.45 -1.52
C THR A 70 -5.36 9.61 -1.37
N THR A 71 -5.37 8.60 -0.50
CA THR A 71 -4.22 7.71 -0.32
C THR A 71 -4.06 6.80 -1.53
N THR A 72 -2.83 6.70 -2.02
CA THR A 72 -2.45 5.78 -3.08
C THR A 72 -1.32 4.87 -2.61
N VAL A 73 -1.35 3.62 -3.06
CA VAL A 73 -0.30 2.63 -2.82
C VAL A 73 0.37 2.27 -4.14
N SER A 74 1.67 2.03 -4.14
CA SER A 74 2.38 1.59 -5.34
C SER A 74 3.55 0.68 -5.01
N LEU A 75 3.74 -0.37 -5.81
CA LEU A 75 4.77 -1.40 -5.59
C LEU A 75 6.18 -0.83 -5.79
N VAL A 76 7.05 -0.91 -4.77
CA VAL A 76 8.45 -0.50 -4.87
C VAL A 76 9.32 -1.68 -5.27
N GLU A 77 9.21 -2.79 -4.56
CA GLU A 77 10.02 -3.98 -4.77
C GLU A 77 9.22 -5.23 -4.45
N ASP A 78 9.19 -6.17 -5.40
CA ASP A 78 8.73 -7.53 -5.13
C ASP A 78 9.80 -8.26 -4.31
N VAL A 79 9.41 -8.73 -3.13
CA VAL A 79 10.30 -9.56 -2.34
C VAL A 79 10.15 -11.00 -2.81
N ALA A 80 10.96 -11.40 -3.80
CA ALA A 80 11.10 -12.80 -4.15
C ALA A 80 11.79 -13.54 -2.98
N ARG A 81 11.04 -14.37 -2.26
CA ARG A 81 11.65 -15.40 -1.41
C ARG A 81 11.80 -16.68 -2.22
N LEU A 82 13.06 -17.05 -2.47
CA LEU A 82 13.49 -18.33 -3.03
C LEU A 82 13.11 -19.50 -2.11
#